data_AF-A0A7W0MTI5-F1
#
_entry.id   AF-A0A7W0MTI5-F1
#
_cell.length_a   1.000
_cell.length_b   1.000
_cell.length_c   1.000
_cell.angle_alpha   90.00
_cell.angle_beta   90.00
_cell.angle_gamma   90.00
#
_symmetry.space_group_name_H-M   'P 1'
#
loop_
_entity.id
_entity.type
_entity.pdbx_description
1 polymer ?
#
loop_
_entity_poly.entity_id
_entity_poly.type
_entity_poly.pdbx_seq_one_letter_code
_entity_poly.pdbx_strand_id
1 'polypeptide(L)'
;MSTIASTHSPSTATWRDGKRYAWLLGLFVPTLPFVSFGLVAATGLDLFWFFGPILVFGIFPVLDLIVGKDAENPPDSVIKWLEQDRYYRWCTYLYLPIQYAGLVFACALWAGGELSVLDSIGLALSVGMVSGIAINTAHELGHKRGSVERWLSKVALAQSGYGHFFIEHNRGHHVRVATPDDPASSRLGESFWAFLPRTVLGSLRSSWEIESARLDRLDSSPWTLRNDVLNAWAMSVVLFAVLVAVFGWVVAPYLLVQAVVGFSLLEVVNYLEHYGLLRGRREDGRYERCAPEHSWNSNNVASNVLLYHLQRHSDHHANPMRRYQALRHFDEAPQLPTGYAGMILAAILPPLWRRVMDHRVLEHYEGDLTRVNVYPRQRERVMSRYSGAAGA
;
A
#
# COMPACT_ATOMS: atom_id res chain seq x y z
N MET A 1 -51.25 -31.53 -13.28
CA MET A 1 -50.39 -30.34 -13.41
C MET A 1 -49.27 -30.46 -12.38
N SER A 2 -48.09 -30.90 -12.80
CA SER A 2 -46.91 -31.00 -11.94
C SER A 2 -45.81 -30.16 -12.58
N THR A 3 -45.52 -29.02 -11.98
CA THR A 3 -44.51 -28.06 -12.45
C THR A 3 -43.15 -28.63 -12.11
N ILE A 4 -42.43 -29.12 -13.12
CA ILE A 4 -41.02 -29.53 -12.98
C ILE A 4 -40.21 -28.25 -12.75
N ALA A 5 -39.71 -28.09 -11.53
CA ALA A 5 -38.73 -27.07 -11.21
C ALA A 5 -37.46 -27.37 -12.02
N SER A 6 -37.14 -26.49 -12.97
CA SER A 6 -35.90 -26.52 -13.73
C SER A 6 -34.74 -26.23 -12.77
N THR A 7 -34.07 -27.27 -12.29
CA THR A 7 -32.78 -27.18 -11.60
C THR A 7 -31.74 -26.67 -12.58
N HIS A 8 -31.53 -25.36 -12.60
CA HIS A 8 -30.37 -24.78 -13.27
C HIS A 8 -29.13 -25.29 -12.52
N SER A 9 -28.42 -26.26 -13.12
CA SER A 9 -27.03 -26.51 -12.73
C SER A 9 -26.26 -25.22 -12.95
N PRO A 10 -25.42 -24.77 -11.99
CA PRO A 10 -24.56 -23.62 -12.22
C PRO A 10 -23.68 -23.97 -13.41
N SER A 11 -23.83 -23.23 -14.51
CA SER A 11 -22.95 -23.30 -15.66
C SER A 11 -21.52 -23.22 -15.13
N THR A 12 -20.75 -24.28 -15.32
CA THR A 12 -19.31 -24.29 -15.07
C THR A 12 -18.72 -23.12 -15.84
N ALA A 13 -18.25 -22.10 -15.12
CA ALA A 13 -17.69 -20.91 -15.74
C ALA A 13 -16.52 -21.32 -16.65
N THR A 14 -16.67 -21.12 -17.95
CA THR A 14 -15.61 -21.33 -18.96
C THR A 14 -14.61 -20.16 -19.01
N TRP A 15 -14.48 -19.44 -17.90
CA TRP A 15 -13.58 -18.30 -17.79
C TRP A 15 -12.25 -18.75 -17.17
N ARG A 16 -11.14 -18.33 -17.76
CA ARG A 16 -9.79 -18.59 -17.26
C ARG A 16 -9.12 -17.26 -16.93
N ASP A 17 -8.54 -17.17 -15.74
CA ASP A 17 -7.64 -16.07 -15.40
C ASP A 17 -6.33 -16.25 -16.18
N GLY A 18 -6.16 -15.48 -17.27
CA GLY A 18 -4.95 -15.49 -18.09
C GLY A 18 -3.68 -15.08 -17.32
N LYS A 19 -3.83 -14.44 -16.16
CA LYS A 19 -2.74 -13.97 -15.29
C LYS A 19 -2.54 -14.83 -14.06
N ARG A 20 -3.26 -15.96 -13.94
CA ARG A 20 -3.23 -16.81 -12.74
C ARG A 20 -1.82 -17.09 -12.25
N TYR A 21 -0.93 -17.53 -13.13
CA TYR A 21 0.44 -17.89 -12.72
C TYR A 21 1.36 -16.67 -12.55
N ALA A 22 1.01 -15.53 -13.14
CA ALA A 22 1.77 -14.30 -13.01
C ALA A 22 1.78 -13.81 -11.55
N TRP A 23 0.73 -14.08 -10.75
CA TRP A 23 0.67 -13.68 -9.34
C TRP A 23 1.83 -14.21 -8.48
N LEU A 24 2.48 -15.30 -8.88
CA LEU A 24 3.69 -15.79 -8.21
C LEU A 24 4.89 -14.86 -8.39
N LEU A 25 4.88 -13.98 -9.41
CA LEU A 25 5.92 -12.97 -9.58
C LEU A 25 5.96 -12.00 -8.41
N GLY A 26 4.86 -11.79 -7.68
CA GLY A 26 4.87 -11.04 -6.42
C GLY A 26 5.80 -11.63 -5.36
N LEU A 27 6.09 -12.94 -5.43
CA LEU A 27 7.06 -13.63 -4.56
C LEU A 27 8.51 -13.38 -4.95
N PHE A 28 8.79 -12.72 -6.08
CA PHE A 28 10.15 -12.32 -6.42
C PHE A 28 10.67 -11.24 -5.47
N VAL A 29 9.83 -10.28 -5.10
CA VAL A 29 10.21 -9.17 -4.21
C VAL A 29 10.81 -9.64 -2.88
N PRO A 30 10.21 -10.55 -2.10
CA PRO A 30 10.79 -10.96 -0.83
C PRO A 30 12.11 -11.73 -0.98
N THR A 31 12.48 -12.17 -2.20
CA THR A 31 13.79 -12.79 -2.48
C THR A 31 14.92 -11.80 -2.70
N LEU A 32 14.65 -10.49 -2.73
CA LEU A 32 15.63 -9.46 -3.08
C LEU A 32 16.95 -9.53 -2.29
N PRO A 33 16.98 -9.78 -0.97
CA PRO A 33 18.26 -9.88 -0.26
C PRO A 33 19.15 -11.02 -0.79
N PHE A 34 18.56 -12.16 -1.16
CA PHE A 34 19.29 -13.29 -1.75
C PHE A 34 19.75 -12.99 -3.17
N VAL A 35 18.90 -12.32 -3.97
CA VAL A 35 19.23 -11.93 -5.34
C VAL A 35 20.35 -10.88 -5.35
N SER A 36 20.30 -9.88 -4.47
CA SER A 36 21.39 -8.92 -4.27
C SER A 36 22.71 -9.61 -3.98
N PHE A 37 22.74 -10.50 -2.98
CA PHE A 37 23.94 -11.28 -2.66
C PHE A 37 24.43 -12.10 -3.86
N GLY A 38 23.54 -12.84 -4.53
CA GLY A 38 23.88 -13.66 -5.68
C GLY A 38 24.44 -12.86 -6.85
N LEU A 39 23.89 -11.67 -7.13
CA LEU A 39 24.38 -10.78 -8.18
C LEU A 39 25.76 -10.21 -7.83
N VAL A 40 25.98 -9.78 -6.59
CA VAL A 40 27.31 -9.33 -6.13
C VAL A 40 28.32 -10.48 -6.22
N ALA A 41 27.99 -11.67 -5.72
CA ALA A 41 28.87 -12.83 -5.76
C ALA A 41 29.22 -13.27 -7.19
N ALA A 42 28.26 -13.19 -8.12
CA ALA A 42 28.46 -13.60 -9.51
C ALA A 42 29.24 -12.57 -10.35
N THR A 43 29.16 -11.28 -10.01
CA THR A 43 29.70 -10.20 -10.86
C THR A 43 30.85 -9.43 -10.22
N GLY A 44 31.01 -9.49 -8.90
CA GLY A 44 31.91 -8.64 -8.12
C GLY A 44 31.48 -7.17 -8.05
N LEU A 45 30.25 -6.82 -8.46
CA LEU A 45 29.77 -5.44 -8.49
C LEU A 45 28.89 -5.11 -7.28
N ASP A 46 29.43 -4.30 -6.37
CA ASP A 46 28.75 -3.88 -5.13
C ASP A 46 27.46 -3.07 -5.37
N LEU A 47 27.28 -2.49 -6.56
CA LEU A 47 26.04 -1.81 -6.96
C LEU A 47 24.79 -2.68 -6.75
N PHE A 48 24.91 -4.00 -6.85
CA PHE A 48 23.78 -4.92 -6.69
C PHE A 48 23.27 -5.06 -5.24
N TRP A 49 23.96 -4.50 -4.26
CA TRP A 49 23.37 -4.29 -2.93
C TRP A 49 22.16 -3.36 -3.00
N PHE A 50 22.12 -2.43 -3.96
CA PHE A 50 20.99 -1.53 -4.24
C PHE A 50 19.94 -2.14 -5.19
N PHE A 51 19.95 -3.46 -5.40
CA PHE A 51 19.07 -4.09 -6.40
C PHE A 51 17.59 -3.87 -6.12
N GLY A 52 17.14 -3.77 -4.86
CA GLY A 52 15.75 -3.45 -4.55
C GLY A 52 15.30 -2.10 -5.13
N PRO A 53 15.96 -0.98 -4.80
CA PRO A 53 15.71 0.31 -5.44
C PRO A 53 15.85 0.28 -6.98
N ILE A 54 16.87 -0.41 -7.52
CA ILE A 54 17.06 -0.54 -8.97
C ILE A 54 15.86 -1.25 -9.62
N LEU A 55 15.38 -2.32 -9.00
CA LEU A 55 14.23 -3.07 -9.48
C LEU A 55 12.97 -2.21 -9.42
N VAL A 56 12.66 -1.63 -8.25
CA VAL A 56 11.41 -0.90 -8.01
C VAL A 56 11.35 0.40 -8.82
N PHE A 57 12.44 1.16 -8.89
CA PHE A 57 12.44 2.49 -9.51
C PHE A 57 13.10 2.56 -10.89
N GLY A 58 13.84 1.54 -11.30
CA GLY A 58 14.43 1.44 -12.64
C GLY A 58 13.68 0.44 -13.52
N ILE A 59 13.62 -0.82 -13.08
CA ILE A 59 13.10 -1.92 -13.90
C ILE A 59 11.57 -1.88 -14.00
N PHE A 60 10.84 -1.68 -12.89
CA PHE A 60 9.37 -1.70 -12.91
C PHE A 60 8.76 -0.62 -13.81
N PRO A 61 9.19 0.65 -13.79
CA PRO A 61 8.69 1.64 -14.74
C PRO A 61 8.91 1.24 -16.20
N VAL A 62 10.06 0.64 -16.52
CA VAL A 62 10.36 0.14 -17.87
C VAL A 62 9.43 -1.00 -18.24
N LEU A 63 9.17 -1.95 -17.33
CA LEU A 63 8.22 -3.05 -17.56
C LEU A 63 6.80 -2.53 -17.74
N ASP A 64 6.36 -1.54 -16.96
CA ASP A 64 5.04 -0.93 -17.12
C ASP A 64 4.88 -0.27 -18.50
N LEU A 65 5.93 0.39 -19.00
CA LEU A 65 5.92 0.97 -20.34
C LEU A 65 5.89 -0.08 -21.46
N ILE A 66 6.58 -1.21 -21.29
CA ILE A 66 6.66 -2.28 -22.31
C ILE A 66 5.40 -3.15 -22.32
N VAL A 67 4.90 -3.56 -21.15
CA VAL A 67 3.75 -4.47 -21.03
C VAL A 67 2.43 -3.72 -21.19
N GLY A 68 2.35 -2.47 -20.71
CA GLY A 68 1.18 -1.61 -20.83
C GLY A 68 0.12 -1.81 -19.75
N LYS A 69 -1.10 -1.38 -20.05
CA LYS A 69 -2.25 -1.30 -19.13
C LYS A 69 -3.26 -2.39 -19.41
N ASP A 70 -3.95 -2.86 -18.37
CA ASP A 70 -5.10 -3.76 -18.48
C ASP A 70 -6.29 -3.29 -17.64
N ALA A 71 -7.35 -2.93 -18.34
CA ALA A 71 -8.64 -2.52 -17.78
C ALA A 71 -9.66 -3.68 -17.70
N GLU A 72 -9.30 -4.90 -18.12
CA GLU A 72 -10.21 -6.03 -18.11
C GLU A 72 -10.64 -6.41 -16.69
N ASN A 73 -11.95 -6.63 -16.55
CA ASN A 73 -12.59 -7.04 -15.31
C ASN A 73 -12.99 -8.51 -15.39
N PRO A 74 -12.79 -9.30 -14.32
CA PRO A 74 -13.43 -10.59 -14.20
C PRO A 74 -14.96 -10.45 -14.33
N PRO A 75 -15.65 -11.33 -15.08
CA PRO A 75 -17.10 -11.32 -15.15
C PRO A 75 -17.75 -11.48 -13.77
N ASP A 76 -18.90 -10.85 -13.55
CA ASP A 76 -19.60 -10.91 -12.25
C ASP A 76 -19.92 -12.34 -11.81
N SER A 77 -20.18 -13.23 -12.76
CA SER A 77 -20.47 -14.65 -12.52
C SER A 77 -19.34 -15.43 -11.87
N VAL A 78 -18.08 -14.97 -11.98
CA VAL A 78 -16.89 -15.71 -11.49
C VAL A 78 -16.24 -15.11 -10.25
N ILE A 79 -16.65 -13.91 -9.84
CA ILE A 79 -16.06 -13.19 -8.70
C ILE A 79 -16.09 -14.04 -7.43
N LYS A 80 -17.25 -14.60 -7.08
CA LYS A 80 -17.38 -15.44 -5.86
C LYS A 80 -16.49 -16.67 -5.90
N TRP A 81 -16.33 -17.27 -7.07
CA TRP A 81 -15.45 -18.43 -7.26
C TRP A 81 -13.97 -18.04 -7.10
N LEU A 82 -13.55 -16.94 -7.73
CA LEU A 82 -12.20 -16.38 -7.62
C LEU A 82 -11.80 -16.07 -6.18
N GLU A 83 -12.70 -15.50 -5.38
CA GLU A 83 -12.44 -15.15 -3.97
C GLU A 83 -12.27 -16.39 -3.06
N GLN A 84 -12.87 -17.52 -3.46
CA GLN A 84 -12.78 -18.78 -2.73
C GLN A 84 -11.54 -19.60 -3.08
N ASP A 85 -10.92 -19.31 -4.22
CA ASP A 85 -9.75 -20.04 -4.68
C ASP A 85 -8.53 -19.80 -3.79
N ARG A 86 -8.00 -20.90 -3.25
CA ARG A 86 -6.90 -20.91 -2.29
C ARG A 86 -5.56 -20.55 -2.92
N TYR A 87 -5.41 -20.73 -4.22
CA TYR A 87 -4.18 -20.40 -4.94
C TYR A 87 -3.75 -18.95 -4.70
N TYR A 88 -4.69 -18.01 -4.82
CA TYR A 88 -4.42 -16.58 -4.64
C TYR A 88 -4.05 -16.24 -3.19
N ARG A 89 -4.58 -16.99 -2.21
CA ARG A 89 -4.22 -16.81 -0.79
C ARG A 89 -2.80 -17.30 -0.50
N TRP A 90 -2.39 -18.39 -1.15
CA TRP A 90 -1.02 -18.89 -0.99
C TRP A 90 0.03 -17.92 -1.55
N CYS A 91 -0.30 -17.15 -2.59
CA CYS A 91 0.61 -16.10 -3.09
C CYS A 91 0.93 -15.07 -2.00
N THR A 92 -0.06 -14.63 -1.22
CA THR A 92 0.18 -13.69 -0.11
C THR A 92 0.79 -14.38 1.11
N TYR A 93 0.42 -15.62 1.41
CA TYR A 93 0.97 -16.35 2.57
C TYR A 93 2.45 -16.70 2.41
N LEU A 94 2.88 -17.08 1.20
CA LEU A 94 4.27 -17.44 0.92
C LEU A 94 5.20 -16.22 0.95
N TYR A 95 4.67 -15.01 0.79
CA TYR A 95 5.46 -13.79 0.91
C TYR A 95 6.13 -13.67 2.29
N LEU A 96 5.38 -13.97 3.37
CA LEU A 96 5.84 -13.78 4.75
C LEU A 96 7.07 -14.63 5.10
N PRO A 97 7.09 -15.97 4.94
CA PRO A 97 8.28 -16.76 5.27
C PRO A 97 9.51 -16.34 4.45
N ILE A 98 9.33 -15.97 3.17
CA ILE A 98 10.44 -15.49 2.33
C ILE A 98 10.95 -14.13 2.81
N GLN A 99 10.04 -13.21 3.15
CA GLN A 99 10.35 -11.90 3.73
C GLN A 99 11.21 -12.05 5.00
N TYR A 100 10.80 -12.91 5.93
CA TYR A 100 11.55 -13.12 7.17
C TYR A 100 12.87 -13.84 6.95
N ALA A 101 12.92 -14.82 6.04
CA ALA A 101 14.18 -15.46 5.65
C ALA A 101 15.16 -14.42 5.07
N GLY A 102 14.68 -13.53 4.20
CA GLY A 102 15.47 -12.44 3.64
C GLY A 102 15.95 -11.43 4.68
N LEU A 103 15.11 -11.08 5.66
CA LEU A 103 15.49 -10.20 6.78
C LEU A 103 16.58 -10.84 7.66
N VAL A 104 16.40 -12.10 8.05
CA VAL A 104 17.38 -12.86 8.84
C VAL A 104 18.70 -13.01 8.08
N PHE A 105 18.63 -13.28 6.77
CA PHE A 105 19.81 -13.35 5.90
C PHE A 105 20.55 -12.02 5.82
N ALA A 106 19.84 -10.89 5.67
CA ALA A 106 20.45 -9.57 5.69
C ALA A 106 21.12 -9.26 7.04
N CYS A 107 20.49 -9.64 8.16
CA CYS A 107 21.10 -9.54 9.49
C CYS A 107 22.38 -10.37 9.60
N ALA A 108 22.42 -11.58 9.04
CA ALA A 108 23.63 -12.40 9.01
C ALA A 108 24.76 -11.74 8.21
N LEU A 109 24.44 -11.13 7.06
CA LEU A 109 25.42 -10.39 6.24
C LEU A 109 25.98 -9.16 6.98
N TRP A 110 25.14 -8.36 7.62
CA TRP A 110 25.61 -7.22 8.43
C TRP A 110 26.46 -7.66 9.63
N ALA A 111 26.08 -8.75 10.30
CA ALA A 111 26.82 -9.29 11.44
C ALA A 111 28.17 -9.90 11.04
N GLY A 112 28.29 -10.42 9.82
CA GLY A 112 29.55 -10.94 9.28
C GLY A 112 30.65 -9.88 9.14
N GLY A 113 30.28 -8.60 9.03
CA GLY A 113 31.24 -7.48 9.01
C GLY A 113 32.03 -7.32 7.71
N GLU A 114 31.67 -8.05 6.66
CA GLU A 114 32.34 -7.99 5.35
C GLU A 114 31.82 -6.84 4.47
N LEU A 115 30.61 -6.34 4.73
CA LEU A 115 30.01 -5.26 3.97
C LEU A 115 30.60 -3.90 4.37
N SER A 116 30.90 -3.07 3.37
CA SER A 116 31.16 -1.66 3.65
C SER A 116 29.89 -0.98 4.18
N VAL A 117 30.03 0.23 4.73
CA VAL A 117 28.86 1.03 5.18
C VAL A 117 27.92 1.32 4.00
N LEU A 118 28.46 1.60 2.81
CA LEU A 118 27.66 1.89 1.62
C LEU A 118 26.86 0.65 1.17
N ASP A 119 27.50 -0.52 1.19
CA ASP A 119 26.86 -1.79 0.83
C ASP A 119 25.80 -2.18 1.84
N SER A 120 26.08 -1.94 3.13
CA SER A 120 25.12 -2.15 4.20
C SER A 120 23.89 -1.26 4.04
N ILE A 121 24.08 0.00 3.63
CA ILE A 121 22.98 0.91 3.28
C ILE A 121 22.24 0.41 2.04
N GLY A 122 22.93 -0.02 0.99
CA GLY A 122 22.32 -0.59 -0.21
C GLY A 122 21.42 -1.77 0.12
N LEU A 123 21.95 -2.73 0.89
CA LEU A 123 21.19 -3.88 1.37
C LEU A 123 20.02 -3.46 2.26
N ALA A 124 20.19 -2.48 3.15
CA ALA A 124 19.11 -1.97 3.99
C ALA A 124 17.98 -1.31 3.18
N LEU A 125 18.31 -0.58 2.10
CA LEU A 125 17.34 -0.03 1.17
C LEU A 125 16.61 -1.14 0.41
N SER A 126 17.31 -2.19 -0.02
CA SER A 126 16.71 -3.35 -0.69
C SER A 126 15.76 -4.12 0.24
N VAL A 127 16.17 -4.37 1.49
CA VAL A 127 15.30 -4.95 2.54
C VAL A 127 14.13 -4.00 2.86
N GLY A 128 14.35 -2.70 2.82
CA GLY A 128 13.30 -1.69 2.99
C GLY A 128 12.23 -1.75 1.91
N MET A 129 12.62 -1.99 0.65
CA MET A 129 11.65 -2.24 -0.44
C MET A 129 10.83 -3.51 -0.19
N VAL A 130 11.47 -4.59 0.29
CA VAL A 130 10.76 -5.82 0.69
C VAL A 130 9.75 -5.53 1.79
N SER A 131 10.16 -4.78 2.82
CA SER A 131 9.31 -4.39 3.95
C SER A 131 8.13 -3.53 3.49
N GLY A 132 8.37 -2.53 2.65
CA GLY A 132 7.32 -1.65 2.12
C GLY A 132 6.30 -2.40 1.25
N ILE A 133 6.76 -3.30 0.38
CA ILE A 133 5.86 -4.15 -0.43
C ILE A 133 5.17 -5.21 0.46
N ALA A 134 5.78 -5.64 1.57
CA ALA A 134 5.12 -6.51 2.54
C ALA A 134 3.90 -5.85 3.18
N ILE A 135 3.89 -4.52 3.31
CA ILE A 135 2.72 -3.78 3.80
C ILE A 135 1.52 -3.98 2.87
N ASN A 136 1.72 -4.09 1.57
CA ASN A 136 0.63 -4.45 0.65
C ASN A 136 0.09 -5.87 0.90
N THR A 137 0.96 -6.83 1.16
CA THR A 137 0.54 -8.17 1.59
C THR A 137 -0.23 -8.09 2.92
N ALA A 138 0.27 -7.31 3.88
CA ALA A 138 -0.39 -7.09 5.17
C ALA A 138 -1.76 -6.43 5.00
N HIS A 139 -1.87 -5.49 4.06
CA HIS A 139 -3.07 -4.77 3.70
C HIS A 139 -4.16 -5.73 3.21
N GLU A 140 -3.85 -6.57 2.22
CA GLU A 140 -4.80 -7.59 1.72
C GLU A 140 -5.25 -8.54 2.84
N LEU A 141 -4.32 -9.02 3.67
CA LEU A 141 -4.62 -9.92 4.77
C LEU A 141 -5.46 -9.27 5.88
N GLY A 142 -5.22 -7.98 6.16
CA GLY A 142 -5.82 -7.24 7.26
C GLY A 142 -7.32 -7.01 7.10
N HIS A 143 -7.79 -6.87 5.85
CA HIS A 143 -9.20 -6.71 5.52
C HIS A 143 -10.04 -7.97 5.69
N LYS A 144 -9.42 -9.14 5.83
CA LYS A 144 -10.18 -10.40 5.79
C LYS A 144 -10.78 -10.73 7.16
N ARG A 145 -11.93 -11.40 7.16
CA ARG A 145 -12.66 -11.77 8.38
C ARG A 145 -11.94 -12.85 9.20
N GLY A 146 -11.08 -13.65 8.56
CA GLY A 146 -10.35 -14.74 9.20
C GLY A 146 -9.36 -14.22 10.25
N SER A 147 -9.41 -14.80 11.46
CA SER A 147 -8.49 -14.44 12.55
C SER A 147 -7.02 -14.69 12.19
N VAL A 148 -6.74 -15.75 11.42
CA VAL A 148 -5.39 -16.07 10.94
C VAL A 148 -4.85 -15.01 9.98
N GLU A 149 -5.63 -14.59 8.98
CA GLU A 149 -5.22 -13.56 8.02
C GLU A 149 -4.95 -12.23 8.74
N ARG A 150 -5.83 -11.83 9.68
CA ARG A 150 -5.64 -10.63 10.51
C ARG A 150 -4.38 -10.70 11.38
N TRP A 151 -4.05 -11.87 11.91
CA TRP A 151 -2.82 -12.07 12.67
C TRP A 151 -1.58 -12.00 11.76
N LEU A 152 -1.62 -12.66 10.61
CA LEU A 152 -0.55 -12.61 9.60
C LEU A 152 -0.30 -11.20 9.07
N SER A 153 -1.35 -10.37 8.96
CA SER A 153 -1.22 -8.94 8.64
C SER A 153 -0.30 -8.22 9.64
N LYS A 154 -0.52 -8.39 10.95
CA LYS A 154 0.33 -7.80 11.98
C LYS A 154 1.75 -8.35 11.95
N VAL A 155 1.91 -9.64 11.68
CA VAL A 155 3.22 -10.27 11.50
C VAL A 155 3.95 -9.61 10.33
N ALA A 156 3.34 -9.52 9.15
CA ALA A 156 3.96 -8.84 7.99
C ALA A 156 4.36 -7.39 8.29
N LEU A 157 3.56 -6.65 9.07
CA LEU A 157 3.86 -5.27 9.51
C LEU A 157 5.01 -5.18 10.51
N ALA A 158 5.33 -6.24 11.26
CA ALA A 158 6.28 -6.19 12.36
C ALA A 158 7.70 -5.81 11.90
N GLN A 159 8.11 -6.22 10.70
CA GLN A 159 9.41 -5.82 10.12
C GLN A 159 9.50 -4.30 9.90
N SER A 160 8.41 -3.65 9.49
CA SER A 160 8.37 -2.21 9.24
C SER A 160 8.16 -1.37 10.51
N GLY A 161 7.84 -2.02 11.64
CA GLY A 161 7.42 -1.32 12.87
C GLY A 161 6.07 -0.59 12.75
N TYR A 162 5.36 -0.75 11.63
CA TYR A 162 4.18 0.04 11.28
C TYR A 162 2.86 -0.60 11.71
N GLY A 163 2.86 -1.31 12.86
CA GLY A 163 1.74 -2.14 13.31
C GLY A 163 0.42 -1.41 13.54
N HIS A 164 0.46 -0.10 13.81
CA HIS A 164 -0.73 0.72 14.01
C HIS A 164 -1.57 0.90 12.73
N PHE A 165 -0.96 0.76 11.54
CA PHE A 165 -1.64 0.75 10.24
C PHE A 165 -2.78 -0.27 10.19
N PHE A 166 -2.63 -1.44 10.84
CA PHE A 166 -3.67 -2.46 10.86
C PHE A 166 -5.01 -1.95 11.41
N ILE A 167 -4.98 -1.05 12.39
CA ILE A 167 -6.18 -0.43 12.96
C ILE A 167 -6.57 0.79 12.17
N GLU A 168 -5.60 1.69 11.94
CA GLU A 168 -5.87 2.95 11.27
C GLU A 168 -6.49 2.71 9.91
N HIS A 169 -5.90 1.84 9.09
CA HIS A 169 -6.36 1.64 7.73
C HIS A 169 -7.79 1.09 7.71
N ASN A 170 -8.01 -0.01 8.44
CA ASN A 170 -9.24 -0.79 8.39
C ASN A 170 -10.44 -0.11 9.08
N ARG A 171 -10.20 0.71 10.10
CA ARG A 171 -11.26 1.32 10.94
C ARG A 171 -11.25 2.85 10.92
N GLY A 172 -10.22 3.46 10.34
CA GLY A 172 -10.00 4.89 10.28
C GLY A 172 -10.01 5.39 8.84
N HIS A 173 -8.91 5.21 8.12
CA HIS A 173 -8.74 5.68 6.75
C HIS A 173 -9.89 5.25 5.84
N HIS A 174 -10.28 3.97 5.78
CA HIS A 174 -11.44 3.55 4.94
C HIS A 174 -12.76 4.28 5.25
N VAL A 175 -12.95 4.72 6.49
CA VAL A 175 -14.14 5.49 6.89
C VAL A 175 -14.02 6.96 6.48
N ARG A 176 -12.83 7.54 6.62
CA ARG A 176 -12.57 8.98 6.46
C ARG A 176 -11.85 9.34 5.15
N VAL A 177 -11.49 8.39 4.30
CA VAL A 177 -10.74 8.60 3.06
C VAL A 177 -11.39 9.70 2.22
N ALA A 178 -10.58 10.53 1.58
CA ALA A 178 -10.98 11.73 0.85
C ALA A 178 -11.80 12.71 1.72
N THR A 179 -11.44 12.86 2.99
CA THR A 179 -11.98 13.91 3.87
C THR A 179 -10.84 14.65 4.58
N PRO A 180 -11.06 15.88 5.06
CA PRO A 180 -10.06 16.62 5.82
C PRO A 180 -9.61 15.93 7.12
N ASP A 181 -10.45 15.06 7.68
CA ASP A 181 -10.25 14.35 8.95
C ASP A 181 -9.38 13.08 8.79
N ASP A 182 -9.09 12.66 7.56
CA ASP A 182 -8.22 11.53 7.30
C ASP A 182 -6.74 11.94 7.24
N PRO A 183 -5.88 11.40 8.13
CA PRO A 183 -4.45 11.68 8.08
C PRO A 183 -3.79 11.18 6.79
N ALA A 184 -4.30 10.10 6.18
CA ALA A 184 -3.72 9.51 4.97
C ALA A 184 -4.24 10.11 3.65
N SER A 185 -5.19 11.06 3.70
CA SER A 185 -5.64 11.82 2.53
C SER A 185 -4.73 13.03 2.29
N SER A 186 -3.98 13.02 1.19
CA SER A 186 -3.09 14.11 0.80
C SER A 186 -3.85 15.25 0.13
N ARG A 187 -3.34 16.48 0.28
CA ARG A 187 -4.06 17.70 -0.10
C ARG A 187 -3.43 18.38 -1.31
N LEU A 188 -4.24 19.01 -2.17
CA LEU A 188 -3.74 19.79 -3.31
C LEU A 188 -2.78 20.88 -2.81
N GLY A 189 -1.58 20.93 -3.39
CA GLY A 189 -0.49 21.81 -2.99
C GLY A 189 0.36 21.31 -1.82
N GLU A 190 -0.06 20.29 -1.06
CA GLU A 190 0.79 19.65 -0.06
C GLU A 190 1.95 18.94 -0.77
N SER A 191 3.17 19.02 -0.22
CA SER A 191 4.29 18.21 -0.71
C SER A 191 4.39 16.91 0.08
N PHE A 192 4.91 15.84 -0.53
CA PHE A 192 5.16 14.57 0.17
C PHE A 192 5.92 14.75 1.50
N TRP A 193 6.93 15.63 1.54
CA TRP A 193 7.71 15.89 2.75
C TRP A 193 6.94 16.57 3.89
N ALA A 194 5.86 17.29 3.56
CA ALA A 194 4.95 17.88 4.55
C ALA A 194 3.85 16.89 4.95
N PHE A 195 3.43 16.04 4.01
CA PHE A 195 2.49 14.95 4.21
C PHE A 195 3.05 13.87 5.14
N LEU A 196 4.28 13.40 4.91
CA LEU A 196 4.87 12.25 5.59
C LEU A 196 4.80 12.32 7.14
N PRO A 197 5.28 13.38 7.81
CA PRO A 197 5.13 13.46 9.27
C PRO A 197 3.67 13.63 9.72
N ARG A 198 2.82 14.26 8.89
CA ARG A 198 1.39 14.45 9.20
C ARG A 198 0.63 13.13 9.16
N THR A 199 0.83 12.33 8.11
CA THR A 199 0.19 11.02 7.98
C THR A 199 0.69 10.08 9.07
N VAL A 200 1.99 9.94 9.29
CA VAL A 200 2.54 8.99 10.29
C VAL A 200 2.04 9.31 11.70
N LEU A 201 2.17 10.57 12.14
CA LEU A 201 1.74 10.96 13.49
C LEU A 201 0.22 11.03 13.64
N GLY A 202 -0.49 11.40 12.57
CA GLY A 202 -1.96 11.45 12.56
C GLY A 202 -2.56 10.04 12.61
N SER A 203 -2.02 9.12 11.81
CA SER A 203 -2.40 7.71 11.76
C SER A 203 -2.13 7.00 13.08
N LEU A 204 -0.98 7.28 13.69
CA LEU A 204 -0.64 6.85 15.04
C LEU A 204 -1.74 7.26 16.05
N ARG A 205 -2.04 8.56 16.14
CA ARG A 205 -3.03 9.11 17.08
C ARG A 205 -4.42 8.53 16.82
N SER A 206 -4.84 8.50 15.56
CA SER A 206 -6.15 7.99 15.19
C SER A 206 -6.31 6.50 15.54
N SER A 207 -5.28 5.69 15.27
CA SER A 207 -5.32 4.27 15.65
C SER A 207 -5.49 4.06 17.15
N TRP A 208 -4.82 4.89 17.96
CA TRP A 208 -4.90 4.84 19.42
C TRP A 208 -6.27 5.26 19.92
N GLU A 209 -6.85 6.33 19.37
CA GLU A 209 -8.20 6.80 19.69
C GLU A 209 -9.26 5.75 19.35
N ILE A 210 -9.15 5.13 18.17
CA ILE A 210 -10.07 4.06 17.73
C ILE A 210 -10.03 2.87 18.68
N GLU A 211 -8.84 2.39 19.03
CA GLU A 211 -8.70 1.23 19.94
C GLU A 211 -9.08 1.56 21.37
N SER A 212 -8.72 2.75 21.87
CA SER A 212 -9.12 3.20 23.20
C SER A 212 -10.64 3.25 23.31
N ALA A 213 -11.32 3.87 22.35
CA ALA A 213 -12.78 3.92 22.34
C ALA A 213 -13.42 2.52 22.21
N ARG A 214 -12.78 1.56 21.52
CA ARG A 214 -13.25 0.17 21.47
C ARG A 214 -13.14 -0.51 22.83
N LEU A 215 -12.03 -0.31 23.54
CA LEU A 215 -11.78 -0.93 24.84
C LEU A 215 -12.61 -0.29 25.95
N ASP A 216 -12.84 1.01 25.89
CA ASP A 216 -13.75 1.72 26.80
C ASP A 216 -15.18 1.15 26.69
N ARG A 217 -15.67 0.86 25.49
CA ARG A 217 -16.97 0.17 25.29
C ARG A 217 -17.02 -1.27 25.81
N LEU A 218 -15.86 -1.85 26.12
CA LEU A 218 -15.72 -3.18 26.70
C LEU A 218 -15.33 -3.11 28.18
N ASP A 219 -15.46 -1.94 28.81
CA ASP A 219 -15.08 -1.67 30.20
C ASP A 219 -13.64 -2.11 30.51
N SER A 220 -12.72 -1.87 29.56
CA SER A 220 -11.34 -2.32 29.62
C SER A 220 -10.36 -1.18 29.39
N SER A 221 -9.23 -1.21 30.11
CA SER A 221 -8.16 -0.23 29.92
C SER A 221 -7.52 -0.35 28.52
N PRO A 222 -7.12 0.76 27.87
CA PRO A 222 -6.37 0.73 26.61
C PRO A 222 -4.97 0.08 26.76
N TRP A 223 -4.44 -0.01 27.98
CA TRP A 223 -3.15 -0.60 28.31
C TRP A 223 -3.26 -2.11 28.55
N THR A 224 -3.53 -2.86 27.49
CA THR A 224 -3.71 -4.32 27.53
C THR A 224 -3.22 -4.96 26.24
N LEU A 225 -2.79 -6.23 26.29
CA LEU A 225 -2.45 -6.99 25.08
C LEU A 225 -3.66 -7.24 24.17
N ARG A 226 -4.88 -6.97 24.65
CA ARG A 226 -6.11 -6.97 23.82
C ARG A 226 -6.22 -5.73 22.92
N ASN A 227 -5.40 -4.71 23.14
CA ASN A 227 -5.28 -3.55 22.27
C ASN A 227 -4.49 -3.98 21.02
N ASP A 228 -5.14 -3.90 19.87
CA ASP A 228 -4.57 -4.40 18.62
C ASP A 228 -3.31 -3.62 18.21
N VAL A 229 -3.20 -2.33 18.57
CA VAL A 229 -2.01 -1.47 18.33
C VAL A 229 -0.83 -1.92 19.19
N LEU A 230 -1.04 -2.04 20.51
CA LEU A 230 0.02 -2.50 21.43
C LEU A 230 0.50 -3.91 21.08
N ASN A 231 -0.43 -4.79 20.73
CA ASN A 231 -0.12 -6.15 20.30
C ASN A 231 0.77 -6.16 19.03
N ALA A 232 0.47 -5.33 18.03
CA ALA A 232 1.26 -5.25 16.80
C ALA A 232 2.66 -4.63 17.04
N TRP A 233 2.77 -3.64 17.92
CA TRP A 233 4.09 -3.11 18.30
C TRP A 233 4.91 -4.07 19.14
N ALA A 234 4.28 -4.83 20.04
CA ALA A 234 4.97 -5.87 20.78
C ALA A 234 5.62 -6.90 19.83
N MET A 235 4.95 -7.27 18.73
CA MET A 235 5.54 -8.13 17.70
C MET A 235 6.80 -7.52 17.07
N SER A 236 6.78 -6.21 16.78
CA SER A 236 7.93 -5.50 16.19
C SER A 236 9.10 -5.42 17.18
N VAL A 237 8.81 -5.07 18.45
CA VAL A 237 9.80 -5.01 19.53
C VAL A 237 10.45 -6.36 19.76
N VAL A 238 9.64 -7.44 19.85
CA VAL A 238 10.16 -8.81 20.03
C VAL A 238 11.03 -9.21 18.83
N LEU A 239 10.58 -8.96 17.60
CA LEU A 239 11.34 -9.25 16.40
C LEU A 239 12.71 -8.54 16.43
N PHE A 240 12.71 -7.23 16.66
CA PHE A 240 13.95 -6.43 16.63
C PHE A 240 14.88 -6.81 17.79
N ALA A 241 14.33 -7.04 18.99
CA ALA A 241 15.10 -7.48 20.13
C ALA A 241 15.77 -8.84 19.89
N VAL A 242 15.05 -9.80 19.30
CA VAL A 242 15.61 -11.11 18.95
C VAL A 242 16.70 -10.98 17.90
N LEU A 243 16.48 -10.21 16.83
CA LEU A 243 17.49 -10.01 15.79
C LEU A 243 18.75 -9.34 16.36
N VAL A 244 18.61 -8.31 17.17
CA VAL A 244 19.74 -7.64 17.84
C VAL A 244 20.45 -8.56 18.84
N ALA A 245 19.72 -9.40 19.58
CA ALA A 245 20.33 -10.33 20.52
C ALA A 245 21.12 -11.44 19.82
N VAL A 246 20.66 -11.91 18.65
CA VAL A 246 21.30 -12.99 17.88
C VAL A 246 22.46 -12.47 17.04
N PHE A 247 22.29 -11.34 16.35
CA PHE A 247 23.24 -10.81 15.37
C PHE A 247 24.10 -9.65 15.92
N GLY A 248 23.85 -9.22 17.16
CA GLY A 248 24.55 -8.12 17.80
C GLY A 248 23.99 -6.73 17.46
N TRP A 249 24.42 -5.71 18.22
CA TRP A 249 23.96 -4.33 18.06
C TRP A 249 24.26 -3.72 16.68
N VAL A 250 25.20 -4.30 15.92
CA VAL A 250 25.59 -3.84 14.58
C VAL A 250 24.42 -3.80 13.59
N VAL A 251 23.42 -4.67 13.75
CA VAL A 251 22.25 -4.70 12.84
C VAL A 251 21.22 -3.62 13.15
N ALA A 252 21.21 -3.07 14.37
CA ALA A 252 20.19 -2.13 14.84
C ALA A 252 20.00 -0.89 13.93
N PRO A 253 21.07 -0.16 13.51
CA PRO A 253 20.88 0.99 12.61
C PRO A 253 20.26 0.59 11.27
N TYR A 254 20.63 -0.55 10.69
CA TYR A 254 20.10 -0.99 9.41
C TYR A 254 18.65 -1.49 9.50
N LEU A 255 18.28 -2.10 10.64
CA LEU A 255 16.87 -2.42 10.96
C LEU A 255 16.00 -1.15 11.03
N LEU A 256 16.53 -0.05 11.58
CA LEU A 256 15.83 1.23 11.59
C LEU A 256 15.70 1.83 10.18
N VAL A 257 16.79 1.82 9.40
CA VAL A 257 16.78 2.31 8.01
C VAL A 257 15.74 1.56 7.18
N GLN A 258 15.76 0.23 7.18
CA GLN A 258 14.81 -0.56 6.40
C GLN A 258 13.35 -0.35 6.86
N ALA A 259 13.12 -0.13 8.16
CA ALA A 259 11.77 0.13 8.69
C ALA A 259 11.23 1.48 8.20
N VAL A 260 12.07 2.52 8.28
CA VAL A 260 11.73 3.87 7.81
C VAL A 260 11.45 3.89 6.31
N VAL A 261 12.31 3.23 5.53
CA VAL A 261 12.11 3.07 4.08
C VAL A 261 10.81 2.31 3.80
N GLY A 262 10.56 1.22 4.53
CA GLY A 262 9.38 0.38 4.37
C GLY A 262 8.07 1.15 4.58
N PHE A 263 7.87 1.80 5.73
CA PHE A 263 6.63 2.55 5.95
C PHE A 263 6.56 3.82 5.09
N SER A 264 7.69 4.45 4.76
CA SER A 264 7.68 5.63 3.86
C SER A 264 7.21 5.24 2.46
N LEU A 265 7.49 4.01 2.00
CA LEU A 265 6.99 3.49 0.73
C LEU A 265 5.47 3.35 0.72
N LEU A 266 4.87 2.90 1.83
CA LEU A 266 3.41 2.93 1.98
C LEU A 266 2.88 4.38 1.95
N GLU A 267 3.49 5.27 2.72
CA GLU A 267 2.95 6.64 2.85
C GLU A 267 3.05 7.44 1.54
N VAL A 268 4.07 7.20 0.71
CA VAL A 268 4.09 7.83 -0.62
C VAL A 268 3.01 7.25 -1.54
N VAL A 269 2.62 5.99 -1.35
CA VAL A 269 1.47 5.38 -2.04
C VAL A 269 0.14 5.99 -1.56
N ASN A 270 -0.08 6.14 -0.26
CA ASN A 270 -1.24 6.90 0.26
C ASN A 270 -1.28 8.33 -0.30
N TYR A 271 -0.12 8.98 -0.37
CA TYR A 271 0.00 10.32 -0.89
C TYR A 271 -0.42 10.44 -2.35
N LEU A 272 -0.02 9.50 -3.22
CA LEU A 272 -0.41 9.54 -4.63
C LEU A 272 -1.86 9.08 -4.85
N GLU A 273 -2.35 8.14 -4.05
CA GLU A 273 -3.68 7.55 -4.16
C GLU A 273 -4.81 8.53 -3.79
N HIS A 274 -4.54 9.50 -2.93
CA HIS A 274 -5.58 10.40 -2.40
C HIS A 274 -5.32 11.88 -2.69
N TYR A 275 -4.42 12.20 -3.62
CA TYR A 275 -3.98 13.57 -3.87
C TYR A 275 -5.12 14.49 -4.31
N GLY A 276 -5.46 15.43 -3.43
CA GLY A 276 -6.39 16.53 -3.70
C GLY A 276 -7.87 16.14 -3.75
N LEU A 277 -8.20 14.86 -3.56
CA LEU A 277 -9.57 14.36 -3.64
C LEU A 277 -10.36 14.67 -2.36
N LEU A 278 -11.64 14.99 -2.52
CA LEU A 278 -12.58 15.33 -1.46
C LEU A 278 -13.96 14.73 -1.75
N ARG A 279 -14.54 14.08 -0.74
CA ARG A 279 -15.93 13.64 -0.73
C ARG A 279 -16.88 14.79 -0.49
N GLY A 280 -18.01 14.78 -1.18
CA GLY A 280 -19.10 15.72 -0.91
C GLY A 280 -19.63 15.57 0.52
N ARG A 281 -20.13 16.69 1.07
CA ARG A 281 -20.91 16.69 2.30
C ARG A 281 -22.38 16.66 1.95
N ARG A 282 -23.12 15.79 2.63
CA ARG A 282 -24.58 15.69 2.55
C ARG A 282 -25.24 16.78 3.39
N GLU A 283 -26.54 16.96 3.18
CA GLU A 283 -27.38 17.91 3.93
C GLU A 283 -27.37 17.65 5.45
N ASP A 284 -27.17 16.39 5.87
CA ASP A 284 -27.06 15.99 7.29
C ASP A 284 -25.68 16.27 7.91
N GLY A 285 -24.76 16.88 7.15
CA GLY A 285 -23.40 17.21 7.56
C GLY A 285 -22.41 16.04 7.49
N ARG A 286 -22.83 14.83 7.12
CA ARG A 286 -21.95 13.67 6.95
C ARG A 286 -21.34 13.65 5.55
N TYR A 287 -20.17 13.05 5.41
CA TYR A 287 -19.59 12.82 4.09
C TYR A 287 -20.34 11.71 3.34
N GLU A 288 -20.42 11.85 2.02
CA GLU A 288 -20.94 10.83 1.10
C GLU A 288 -20.20 9.50 1.25
N ARG A 289 -20.78 8.37 0.86
CA ARG A 289 -20.06 7.09 0.94
C ARG A 289 -18.83 7.12 0.01
N CYS A 290 -17.73 6.50 0.41
CA CYS A 290 -16.58 6.31 -0.48
C CYS A 290 -16.99 5.56 -1.75
N ALA A 291 -16.47 6.02 -2.88
CA ALA A 291 -16.78 5.57 -4.23
C ALA A 291 -15.51 5.61 -5.09
N PRO A 292 -15.46 4.94 -6.26
CA PRO A 292 -14.24 4.87 -7.08
C PRO A 292 -13.62 6.22 -7.46
N GLU A 293 -14.41 7.29 -7.56
CA GLU A 293 -13.93 8.66 -7.83
C GLU A 293 -13.08 9.26 -6.69
N HIS A 294 -13.17 8.71 -5.48
CA HIS A 294 -12.50 9.23 -4.28
C HIS A 294 -11.08 8.70 -4.07
N SER A 295 -10.52 7.99 -5.05
CA SER A 295 -9.10 7.62 -5.07
C SER A 295 -8.57 7.45 -6.49
N TRP A 296 -7.30 7.79 -6.68
CA TRP A 296 -6.57 7.60 -7.93
C TRP A 296 -6.28 6.11 -8.18
N ASN A 297 -6.37 5.73 -9.45
CA ASN A 297 -6.25 4.35 -9.91
C ASN A 297 -5.07 4.19 -10.88
N SER A 298 -4.55 2.98 -11.07
CA SER A 298 -3.61 2.65 -12.15
C SER A 298 -3.79 1.22 -12.65
N ASN A 299 -3.83 1.06 -13.98
CA ASN A 299 -4.05 -0.23 -14.63
C ASN A 299 -2.77 -0.90 -15.17
N ASN A 300 -1.57 -0.42 -14.80
CA ASN A 300 -0.32 -0.97 -15.33
C ASN A 300 -0.11 -2.43 -14.92
N VAL A 301 0.02 -3.35 -15.89
CA VAL A 301 -0.06 -4.80 -15.68
C VAL A 301 1.07 -5.32 -14.79
N ALA A 302 2.32 -4.94 -15.06
CA ALA A 302 3.47 -5.48 -14.36
C ALA A 302 3.43 -5.10 -12.87
N SER A 303 3.25 -3.80 -12.58
CA SER A 303 3.03 -3.31 -11.21
C SER A 303 1.80 -3.96 -10.55
N ASN A 304 0.73 -4.22 -11.30
CA ASN A 304 -0.49 -4.83 -10.77
C ASN A 304 -0.29 -6.28 -10.32
N VAL A 305 0.47 -7.06 -11.07
CA VAL A 305 0.78 -8.43 -10.68
C VAL A 305 1.69 -8.46 -9.46
N LEU A 306 2.72 -7.61 -9.44
CA LEU A 306 3.74 -7.59 -8.37
C LEU A 306 3.22 -7.01 -7.05
N LEU A 307 2.29 -6.06 -7.13
CA LEU A 307 1.65 -5.42 -5.99
C LEU A 307 0.25 -5.97 -5.74
N TYR A 308 -0.08 -7.20 -6.14
CA TYR A 308 -1.39 -7.83 -5.85
C TYR A 308 -2.58 -6.88 -6.08
N HIS A 309 -2.68 -6.30 -7.28
CA HIS A 309 -3.71 -5.33 -7.68
C HIS A 309 -3.90 -4.12 -6.75
N LEU A 310 -2.89 -3.75 -5.94
CA LEU A 310 -2.96 -2.55 -5.11
C LEU A 310 -3.34 -1.32 -5.94
N GLN A 311 -2.88 -1.24 -7.20
CA GLN A 311 -3.19 -0.11 -8.06
C GLN A 311 -4.65 -0.04 -8.50
N ARG A 312 -5.46 -1.10 -8.35
CA ARG A 312 -6.93 -1.08 -8.49
C ARG A 312 -7.60 -0.50 -7.24
N HIS A 313 -7.04 0.61 -6.76
CA HIS A 313 -7.28 1.17 -5.43
C HIS A 313 -8.70 1.73 -5.27
N SER A 314 -9.27 2.25 -6.35
CA SER A 314 -10.63 2.78 -6.40
C SER A 314 -11.69 1.73 -6.06
N ASP A 315 -11.56 0.51 -6.61
CA ASP A 315 -12.45 -0.60 -6.23
C ASP A 315 -12.16 -1.08 -4.80
N HIS A 316 -10.88 -1.11 -4.41
CA HIS A 316 -10.50 -1.49 -3.05
C HIS A 316 -11.19 -0.61 -2.01
N HIS A 317 -11.19 0.70 -2.18
CA HIS A 317 -11.88 1.63 -1.27
C HIS A 317 -13.40 1.53 -1.32
N ALA A 318 -13.98 1.31 -2.50
CA ALA A 318 -15.41 1.11 -2.63
C ALA A 318 -15.86 -0.24 -2.01
N ASN A 319 -15.01 -1.27 -2.07
CA ASN A 319 -15.28 -2.66 -1.73
C ASN A 319 -14.09 -3.34 -0.99
N PRO A 320 -13.72 -2.92 0.23
CA PRO A 320 -12.48 -3.33 0.91
C PRO A 320 -12.36 -4.83 1.22
N MET A 321 -13.50 -5.53 1.29
CA MET A 321 -13.53 -6.97 1.53
C MET A 321 -13.14 -7.81 0.31
N ARG A 322 -13.25 -7.23 -0.89
CA ARG A 322 -12.94 -7.90 -2.17
C ARG A 322 -11.48 -8.32 -2.19
N ARG A 323 -11.19 -9.52 -2.69
CA ARG A 323 -9.81 -10.01 -2.81
C ARG A 323 -9.13 -9.43 -4.05
N TYR A 324 -7.80 -9.33 -4.01
CA TYR A 324 -7.04 -8.65 -5.05
C TYR A 324 -7.30 -9.16 -6.48
N GLN A 325 -7.41 -10.49 -6.66
CA GLN A 325 -7.67 -11.10 -7.96
C GLN A 325 -9.07 -10.78 -8.53
N ALA A 326 -9.97 -10.27 -7.69
CA ALA A 326 -11.33 -9.91 -8.05
C ALA A 326 -11.55 -8.40 -8.12
N LEU A 327 -10.52 -7.58 -7.86
CA LEU A 327 -10.55 -6.12 -7.96
C LEU A 327 -10.81 -5.67 -9.40
N ARG A 328 -11.57 -4.59 -9.53
CA ARG A 328 -12.08 -4.08 -10.81
C ARG A 328 -11.53 -2.70 -11.16
N HIS A 329 -11.53 -2.43 -12.46
CA HIS A 329 -11.43 -1.09 -13.03
C HIS A 329 -12.82 -0.47 -13.19
N PHE A 330 -12.90 0.85 -12.99
CA PHE A 330 -14.07 1.70 -13.19
C PHE A 330 -13.64 2.91 -14.01
N ASP A 331 -14.43 3.28 -15.02
CA ASP A 331 -14.11 4.38 -15.93
C ASP A 331 -14.20 5.74 -15.23
N GLU A 332 -15.04 5.85 -14.20
CA GLU A 332 -15.24 7.06 -13.40
C GLU A 332 -14.09 7.34 -12.42
N ALA A 333 -13.22 6.35 -12.20
CA ALA A 333 -12.09 6.50 -11.28
C ALA A 333 -10.97 7.34 -11.92
N PRO A 334 -10.48 8.40 -11.26
CA PRO A 334 -9.38 9.20 -11.78
C PRO A 334 -8.11 8.35 -11.93
N GLN A 335 -7.37 8.51 -13.03
CA GLN A 335 -6.23 7.66 -13.37
C GLN A 335 -4.89 8.38 -13.19
N LEU A 336 -3.93 7.69 -12.57
CA LEU A 336 -2.55 8.14 -12.56
C LEU A 336 -1.95 8.05 -13.99
N PRO A 337 -1.07 8.99 -14.36
CA PRO A 337 -0.48 9.01 -15.70
C PRO A 337 0.49 7.85 -15.96
N THR A 338 1.12 7.31 -14.91
CA THR A 338 2.02 6.15 -14.95
C THR A 338 1.82 5.26 -13.72
N GLY A 339 2.50 4.11 -13.68
CA GLY A 339 2.46 3.18 -12.56
C GLY A 339 3.03 3.78 -11.27
N TYR A 340 2.80 3.10 -10.15
CA TYR A 340 3.17 3.61 -8.82
C TYR A 340 4.65 3.95 -8.71
N ALA A 341 5.54 3.11 -9.25
CA ALA A 341 6.98 3.37 -9.22
C ALA A 341 7.36 4.73 -9.84
N GLY A 342 6.81 5.06 -11.01
CA GLY A 342 7.04 6.35 -11.66
C GLY A 342 6.43 7.51 -10.88
N MET A 343 5.24 7.30 -10.31
CA MET A 343 4.56 8.32 -9.51
C MET A 343 5.26 8.60 -8.18
N ILE A 344 5.86 7.59 -7.55
CA ILE A 344 6.68 7.74 -6.33
C ILE A 344 7.88 8.64 -6.62
N LEU A 345 8.60 8.40 -7.72
CA LEU A 345 9.74 9.25 -8.13
C LEU A 345 9.30 10.70 -8.40
N ALA A 346 8.10 10.90 -8.97
CA ALA A 346 7.56 12.24 -9.16
C ALA A 346 7.19 12.89 -7.81
N ALA A 347 6.60 12.14 -6.87
CA ALA A 347 6.10 12.65 -5.59
C ALA A 347 7.21 13.17 -4.68
N ILE A 348 8.38 12.52 -4.67
CA ILE A 348 9.56 12.95 -3.89
C ILE A 348 10.16 14.26 -4.42
N LEU A 349 9.81 14.68 -5.64
CA LEU A 349 10.21 15.94 -6.29
C LEU A 349 9.01 16.90 -6.40
N PRO A 350 8.70 17.72 -5.38
CA PRO A 350 7.46 18.51 -5.33
C PRO A 350 7.15 19.39 -6.56
N PRO A 351 8.14 20.02 -7.24
CA PRO A 351 7.87 20.77 -8.47
C PRO A 351 7.39 19.87 -9.63
N LEU A 352 7.98 18.68 -9.77
CA LEU A 352 7.58 17.71 -10.79
C LEU A 352 6.18 17.16 -10.45
N TRP A 353 5.96 16.75 -9.20
CA TRP A 353 4.65 16.30 -8.73
C TRP A 353 3.55 17.30 -9.06
N ARG A 354 3.71 18.57 -8.67
CA ARG A 354 2.70 19.61 -8.91
C ARG A 354 2.46 19.87 -10.40
N ARG A 355 3.51 19.82 -11.22
CA ARG A 355 3.37 19.93 -12.68
C ARG A 355 2.53 18.80 -13.27
N VAL A 356 2.67 17.59 -12.74
CA VAL A 356 1.96 16.39 -13.22
C VAL A 356 0.55 16.29 -12.62
N MET A 357 0.35 16.53 -11.33
CA MET A 357 -0.89 16.17 -10.66
C MET A 357 -1.87 17.31 -10.43
N ASP A 358 -1.41 18.56 -10.23
CA ASP A 358 -2.32 19.65 -9.85
C ASP A 358 -3.46 19.83 -10.86
N HIS A 359 -3.14 19.88 -12.16
CA HIS A 359 -4.16 20.08 -13.21
C HIS A 359 -5.09 18.88 -13.37
N ARG A 360 -4.63 17.65 -13.07
CA ARG A 360 -5.47 16.44 -13.14
C ARG A 360 -6.52 16.42 -12.04
N VAL A 361 -6.18 16.92 -10.85
CA VAL A 361 -7.15 17.12 -9.75
C VAL A 361 -8.22 18.13 -10.19
N LEU A 362 -7.82 19.23 -10.84
CA LEU A 362 -8.76 20.24 -11.31
C LEU A 362 -9.66 19.70 -12.43
N GLU A 363 -9.09 18.99 -13.40
CA GLU A 363 -9.85 18.35 -14.48
C GLU A 363 -10.88 17.35 -13.94
N HIS A 364 -10.50 16.55 -12.94
CA HIS A 364 -11.41 15.60 -12.30
C HIS A 364 -12.65 16.27 -11.66
N TYR A 365 -12.50 17.49 -11.15
CA TYR A 365 -13.59 18.27 -10.58
C TYR A 365 -14.11 19.38 -11.51
N GLU A 366 -13.82 19.31 -12.81
CA GLU A 366 -14.28 20.30 -13.81
C GLU A 366 -13.91 21.75 -13.45
N GLY A 367 -12.78 21.93 -12.73
CA GLY A 367 -12.31 23.23 -12.25
C GLY A 367 -12.98 23.73 -10.95
N ASP A 368 -13.94 22.99 -10.38
CA ASP A 368 -14.60 23.37 -9.13
C ASP A 368 -13.68 23.18 -7.91
N LEU A 369 -13.00 24.26 -7.53
CA LEU A 369 -12.12 24.30 -6.36
C LEU A 369 -12.84 24.06 -5.02
N THR A 370 -14.17 24.15 -4.95
CA THR A 370 -14.92 23.84 -3.72
C THR A 370 -14.98 22.35 -3.43
N ARG A 371 -14.78 21.52 -4.47
CA ARG A 371 -14.74 20.05 -4.39
C ARG A 371 -13.31 19.50 -4.25
N VAL A 372 -12.32 20.36 -4.00
CA VAL A 372 -10.91 19.97 -3.89
C VAL A 372 -10.43 20.06 -2.44
N ASN A 373 -9.72 19.03 -1.97
CA ASN A 373 -9.08 19.04 -0.67
C ASN A 373 -7.78 19.86 -0.71
N VAL A 374 -7.87 21.18 -0.51
CA VAL A 374 -6.73 22.10 -0.63
C VAL A 374 -5.90 22.16 0.65
N TYR A 375 -4.58 22.16 0.52
CA TYR A 375 -3.67 22.32 1.65
C TYR A 375 -3.82 23.73 2.26
N PRO A 376 -4.16 23.88 3.56
CA PRO A 376 -4.53 25.16 4.14
C PRO A 376 -3.48 26.27 3.93
N ARG A 377 -2.18 25.95 4.04
CA ARG A 377 -1.10 26.93 3.86
C ARG A 377 -0.90 27.39 2.41
N GLN A 378 -1.47 26.67 1.44
CA GLN A 378 -1.39 27.03 0.02
C GLN A 378 -2.75 27.48 -0.55
N ARG A 379 -3.79 27.59 0.28
CA ARG A 379 -5.15 27.88 -0.19
C ARG A 379 -5.22 29.17 -1.00
N GLU A 380 -4.70 30.28 -0.49
CA GLU A 380 -4.72 31.56 -1.21
C GLU A 380 -4.00 31.49 -2.55
N ARG A 381 -2.83 30.82 -2.60
CA ARG A 381 -2.05 30.64 -3.82
C ARG A 381 -2.74 29.74 -4.85
N VAL A 382 -3.38 28.66 -4.39
CA VAL A 382 -4.13 27.75 -5.27
C VAL A 382 -5.35 28.44 -5.83
N MET A 383 -6.12 29.14 -4.98
CA MET A 383 -7.28 29.91 -5.40
C MET A 383 -6.86 31.01 -6.40
N SER A 384 -5.87 31.84 -6.10
CA SER A 384 -5.43 32.90 -7.03
C SER A 384 -4.94 32.37 -8.38
N ARG A 385 -4.28 31.21 -8.39
CA ARG A 385 -3.75 30.59 -9.61
C ARG A 385 -4.84 30.00 -10.51
N TYR A 386 -5.91 29.45 -9.92
CA TYR A 386 -6.88 28.64 -10.66
C TYR A 386 -8.29 29.23 -10.71
N SER A 387 -8.63 30.24 -9.89
CA SER A 387 -9.89 31.00 -9.99
C SER A 387 -10.07 31.70 -11.35
N GLY A 388 -8.97 31.98 -12.07
CA GLY A 388 -9.02 32.57 -13.42
C GLY A 388 -9.32 31.57 -14.55
N ALA A 389 -9.26 30.26 -14.30
CA ALA A 389 -9.53 29.23 -15.30
C ALA A 389 -11.00 28.77 -15.32
N ALA A 390 -11.78 29.10 -14.28
CA ALA A 390 -13.20 28.75 -14.17
C ALA A 390 -14.16 29.74 -14.89
N GLY A 391 -13.61 30.68 -15.67
CA GLY A 391 -14.38 31.75 -16.32
C GLY A 391 -13.95 32.05 -17.76
N ALA A 392 -13.29 31.11 -18.45
CA ALA A 392 -12.86 31.25 -19.85
C ALA A 392 -13.44 30.13 -20.72
#